data_AF-A0A1S9E1K7-F1
#
_entry.id   AF-A0A1S9E1K7-F1
#
_cell.length_a   1.000
_cell.length_b   1.000
_cell.length_c   1.000
_cell.angle_alpha   90.00
_cell.angle_beta   90.00
_cell.angle_gamma   90.00
#
_symmetry.space_group_name_H-M   'P 1'
#
loop_
_entity.id
_entity.type
_entity.pdbx_description
1 polymer ?
#
loop_
_entity_poly.entity_id
_entity_poly.type
_entity_poly.pdbx_seq_one_letter_code
_entity_poly.pdbx_strand_id
1 'polypeptide(L)'
;MDTIEELLRYESAITGMFRLVKEKAQIGPRVLERGDKIFLAYNSASRDSSVFECLSQLQLKRNFTRQHLGFGRGIHACLGAPLARLLLRTEFEILHERLQNLKLVTPFEKIHYEKVGPARGIIQRLLSLTTEVLEVTICSNTPDKLPQWRPGYHIDILSQYGYRQYSLYSDPAETSFWKIAILKEENGCGGSKWLHENLREGMDVTVRRPKNHFRLRKRPRYIWLAGGINITPLKPMLCELKCNGADYHLIYLGRSRGTMANVEELCRGHPTEVWTSQDGKGFDLESFVKAQEKNVQTYCCCPDRLINALEDACRENVVVELRVERFQVASTRNFLPNKSFHVTLGRSGRRLTVPPEKTLLDVLNQNGCGIMSTCSKGTWGTGEISVLEGRSEHRDTVLSPEEKGKNKVMMPCVSQCLEEELVLDLW
;
A
#
# COMPACT_ATOMS: atom_id res chain seq x y z
N MET A 1 -8.43 -25.41 28.60
CA MET A 1 -8.89 -24.36 27.65
C MET A 1 -9.01 -23.03 28.36
N ASP A 2 -9.57 -23.01 29.56
CA ASP A 2 -9.93 -21.80 30.32
C ASP A 2 -8.77 -20.84 30.64
N THR A 3 -7.55 -21.38 30.83
CA THR A 3 -6.35 -20.57 31.07
C THR A 3 -6.00 -19.66 29.89
N ILE A 4 -6.09 -20.18 28.66
CA ILE A 4 -5.78 -19.39 27.46
C ILE A 4 -6.82 -18.28 27.26
N GLU A 5 -8.11 -18.60 27.47
CA GLU A 5 -9.17 -17.60 27.38
C GLU A 5 -9.04 -16.53 28.47
N GLU A 6 -8.59 -16.90 29.67
CA GLU A 6 -8.29 -15.91 30.72
C GLU A 6 -7.10 -15.04 30.36
N LEU A 7 -6.02 -15.60 29.83
CA LEU A 7 -4.88 -14.79 29.38
C LEU A 7 -5.30 -13.80 28.29
N LEU A 8 -6.12 -14.24 27.34
CA LEU A 8 -6.64 -13.39 26.25
C LEU A 8 -7.71 -12.39 26.71
N ARG A 9 -8.43 -12.65 27.82
CA ARG A 9 -9.28 -11.65 28.47
C ARG A 9 -8.42 -10.61 29.18
N TYR A 10 -7.45 -11.07 29.97
CA TYR A 10 -6.63 -10.25 30.85
C TYR A 10 -5.72 -9.31 30.04
N GLU A 11 -4.98 -9.86 29.08
CA GLU A 11 -4.00 -9.14 28.27
C GLU A 11 -4.06 -9.59 26.80
N SER A 12 -5.05 -9.06 26.06
CA SER A 12 -5.17 -9.29 24.61
C SER A 12 -4.16 -8.47 23.83
N ALA A 13 -3.57 -9.08 22.78
CA ALA A 13 -2.70 -8.39 21.82
C ALA A 13 -3.43 -7.24 21.07
N ILE A 14 -4.75 -7.33 20.94
CA ILE A 14 -5.58 -6.27 20.37
C ILE A 14 -6.32 -5.58 21.51
N THR A 15 -6.00 -4.30 21.73
CA THR A 15 -6.59 -3.49 22.83
C THR A 15 -7.94 -2.89 22.47
N GLY A 16 -8.25 -2.79 21.17
CA GLY A 16 -9.50 -2.27 20.65
C GLY A 16 -9.45 -2.03 19.14
N MET A 17 -10.57 -1.59 18.57
CA MET A 17 -10.66 -1.27 17.14
C MET A 17 -11.57 -0.07 16.87
N PHE A 18 -11.26 0.67 15.82
CA PHE A 18 -12.15 1.72 15.32
C PHE A 18 -13.38 1.16 14.59
N ARG A 19 -14.50 1.87 14.66
CA ARG A 19 -15.68 1.71 13.82
C ARG A 19 -16.10 3.07 13.27
N LEU A 20 -16.69 3.05 12.08
CA LEU A 20 -17.26 4.22 11.43
C LEU A 20 -18.78 4.18 11.61
N VAL A 21 -19.35 5.26 12.13
CA VAL A 21 -20.79 5.43 12.29
C VAL A 21 -21.41 5.67 10.91
N LYS A 22 -22.27 4.76 10.46
CA LYS A 22 -22.89 4.80 9.12
C LYS A 22 -24.14 5.65 9.08
N GLU A 23 -24.86 5.69 10.20
CA GLU A 23 -26.14 6.36 10.39
C GLU A 23 -26.18 6.90 11.82
N LYS A 24 -26.98 7.93 12.06
CA LYS A 24 -27.13 8.52 13.38
C LYS A 24 -27.54 7.44 14.39
N ALA A 25 -26.80 7.33 15.48
CA ALA A 25 -26.99 6.29 16.48
C ALA A 25 -26.81 6.86 17.89
N GLN A 26 -27.34 6.17 18.90
CA GLN A 26 -27.12 6.52 20.30
C GLN A 26 -26.43 5.37 21.02
N ILE A 27 -25.34 5.66 21.74
CA ILE A 27 -24.66 4.72 22.62
C ILE A 27 -24.58 5.35 24.01
N GLY A 28 -25.37 4.79 24.94
CA GLY A 28 -25.55 5.36 26.28
C GLY A 28 -26.05 6.81 26.19
N PRO A 29 -25.40 7.78 26.87
CA PRO A 29 -25.80 9.18 26.83
C PRO A 29 -25.29 9.95 25.60
N ARG A 30 -24.50 9.31 24.71
CA ARG A 30 -23.87 9.98 23.56
C ARG A 30 -24.66 9.71 22.28
N VAL A 31 -25.00 10.78 21.58
CA VAL A 31 -25.49 10.74 20.20
C VAL A 31 -24.28 10.78 19.28
N LEU A 32 -24.25 9.85 18.33
CA LEU A 32 -23.23 9.69 17.32
C LEU A 32 -23.83 10.06 15.97
N GLU A 33 -23.12 10.87 15.20
CA GLU A 33 -23.54 11.30 13.88
C GLU A 33 -22.85 10.46 12.79
N ARG A 34 -23.47 10.42 11.60
CA ARG A 34 -22.88 9.72 10.45
C ARG A 34 -21.49 10.30 10.13
N GLY A 35 -20.51 9.42 10.04
CA GLY A 35 -19.11 9.80 9.78
C GLY A 35 -18.23 9.81 11.03
N ASP A 36 -18.82 9.79 12.23
CA ASP A 36 -18.06 9.69 13.48
C ASP A 36 -17.22 8.41 13.51
N LYS A 37 -16.00 8.53 14.05
CA LYS A 37 -15.11 7.41 14.32
C LYS A 37 -15.14 7.11 15.81
N ILE A 38 -15.57 5.90 16.16
CA ILE A 38 -15.59 5.43 17.55
C ILE A 38 -14.50 4.40 17.76
N PHE A 39 -13.78 4.49 18.87
CA PHE A 39 -12.84 3.44 19.28
C PHE A 39 -13.53 2.52 20.28
N LEU A 40 -13.68 1.25 19.93
CA LEU A 40 -14.21 0.22 20.82
C LEU A 40 -13.04 -0.38 21.62
N ALA A 41 -12.90 0.02 22.88
CA ALA A 41 -11.83 -0.42 23.77
C ALA A 41 -12.08 -1.84 24.31
N TYR A 42 -11.68 -2.87 23.54
CA TYR A 42 -11.87 -4.27 23.91
C TYR A 42 -11.25 -4.62 25.27
N ASN A 43 -10.04 -4.12 25.58
CA ASN A 43 -9.41 -4.39 26.88
C ASN A 43 -10.15 -3.77 28.05
N SER A 44 -10.85 -2.64 27.83
CA SER A 44 -11.73 -2.05 28.83
C SER A 44 -12.97 -2.91 29.03
N ALA A 45 -13.58 -3.40 27.94
CA ALA A 45 -14.72 -4.30 28.00
C ALA A 45 -14.39 -5.65 28.66
N SER A 46 -13.17 -6.16 28.48
CA SER A 46 -12.66 -7.34 29.20
C SER A 46 -12.52 -7.14 30.72
N ARG A 47 -12.61 -5.88 31.18
CA ARG A 47 -12.59 -5.45 32.58
C ARG A 47 -13.91 -4.82 33.01
N ASP A 48 -15.01 -5.11 32.31
CA ASP A 48 -16.35 -4.60 32.66
C ASP A 48 -16.95 -5.41 33.81
N SER A 49 -17.21 -4.75 34.95
CA SER A 49 -17.79 -5.37 36.15
C SER A 49 -19.22 -5.86 35.95
N SER A 50 -19.93 -5.41 34.92
CA SER A 50 -21.25 -5.94 34.57
C SER A 50 -21.19 -7.30 33.89
N VAL A 51 -19.99 -7.74 33.46
CA VAL A 51 -19.78 -9.00 32.72
C VAL A 51 -18.84 -9.95 33.45
N PHE A 52 -17.76 -9.43 34.05
CA PHE A 52 -16.72 -10.23 34.70
C PHE A 52 -16.55 -9.82 36.16
N GLU A 53 -16.24 -10.79 37.03
CA GLU A 53 -15.84 -10.53 38.41
C GLU A 53 -14.31 -10.50 38.56
N CYS A 54 -13.77 -9.98 39.68
CA CYS A 54 -12.32 -9.96 39.94
C CYS A 54 -11.48 -9.43 38.76
N LEU A 55 -11.89 -8.29 38.20
CA LEU A 55 -11.50 -7.77 36.89
C LEU A 55 -9.99 -7.72 36.61
N SER A 56 -9.25 -7.27 37.63
CA SER A 56 -7.80 -7.03 37.57
C SER A 56 -6.98 -8.20 38.09
N GLN A 57 -7.61 -9.30 38.47
CA GLN A 57 -6.93 -10.52 38.89
C GLN A 57 -6.93 -11.54 37.75
N LEU A 58 -5.78 -12.20 37.57
CA LEU A 58 -5.63 -13.29 36.63
C LEU A 58 -6.18 -14.58 37.25
N GLN A 59 -7.31 -15.07 36.74
CA GLN A 59 -7.98 -16.27 37.24
C GLN A 59 -7.90 -17.42 36.22
N LEU A 60 -6.85 -18.24 36.29
CA LEU A 60 -6.54 -19.26 35.28
C LEU A 60 -7.64 -20.32 35.07
N LYS A 61 -8.56 -20.46 36.04
CA LYS A 61 -9.72 -21.37 36.01
C LYS A 61 -11.05 -20.61 36.02
N ARG A 62 -11.07 -19.37 35.51
CA ARG A 62 -12.29 -18.57 35.40
C ARG A 62 -13.32 -19.34 34.57
N ASN A 63 -14.54 -19.42 35.10
CA ASN A 63 -15.67 -19.93 34.34
C ASN A 63 -16.25 -18.81 33.46
N PHE A 64 -16.16 -18.96 32.14
CA PHE A 64 -16.62 -17.95 31.19
C PHE A 64 -18.10 -18.15 30.85
N THR A 65 -18.96 -17.27 31.37
CA THR A 65 -20.37 -17.20 30.96
C THR A 65 -20.58 -16.34 29.71
N ARG A 66 -19.60 -15.48 29.37
CA ARG A 66 -19.56 -14.66 28.15
C ARG A 66 -18.16 -14.62 27.57
N GLN A 67 -18.09 -14.57 26.25
CA GLN A 67 -16.83 -14.49 25.51
C GLN A 67 -16.13 -13.13 25.71
N HIS A 68 -14.82 -13.14 25.96
CA HIS A 68 -13.99 -11.94 25.90
C HIS A 68 -13.86 -11.41 24.46
N LEU A 69 -13.48 -10.14 24.30
CA LEU A 69 -13.40 -9.48 22.98
C LEU A 69 -12.01 -9.52 22.32
N GLY A 70 -11.09 -10.37 22.81
CA GLY A 70 -9.71 -10.42 22.32
C GLY A 70 -9.60 -10.80 20.83
N PHE A 71 -10.61 -11.49 20.29
CA PHE A 71 -10.73 -11.83 18.87
C PHE A 71 -11.83 -11.04 18.14
N GLY A 72 -12.35 -9.98 18.75
CA GLY A 72 -13.55 -9.30 18.29
C GLY A 72 -14.80 -10.20 18.35
N ARG A 73 -15.90 -9.71 17.78
CA ARG A 73 -17.19 -10.41 17.72
C ARG A 73 -17.99 -9.97 16.49
N GLY A 74 -18.86 -10.86 15.98
CA GLY A 74 -19.75 -10.60 14.85
C GLY A 74 -19.12 -10.95 13.50
N ILE A 75 -19.57 -10.28 12.44
CA ILE A 75 -19.18 -10.58 11.04
C ILE A 75 -17.68 -10.43 10.75
N HIS A 76 -16.95 -9.71 11.60
CA HIS A 76 -15.49 -9.54 11.53
C HIS A 76 -14.78 -10.16 12.75
N ALA A 77 -15.39 -11.16 13.39
CA ALA A 77 -14.68 -11.96 14.38
C ALA A 77 -13.45 -12.61 13.71
N CYS A 78 -12.35 -12.70 14.44
CA CYS A 78 -11.08 -13.20 13.90
C CYS A 78 -11.25 -14.64 13.37
N LEU A 79 -11.14 -14.80 12.05
CA LEU A 79 -11.21 -16.11 11.40
C LEU A 79 -10.06 -17.03 11.87
N GLY A 80 -8.92 -16.46 12.24
CA GLY A 80 -7.76 -17.18 12.76
C GLY A 80 -7.83 -17.53 14.25
N ALA A 81 -8.90 -17.19 14.97
CA ALA A 81 -9.00 -17.42 16.40
C ALA A 81 -8.82 -18.90 16.82
N PRO A 82 -9.35 -19.91 16.08
CA PRO A 82 -9.09 -21.31 16.41
C PRO A 82 -7.61 -21.70 16.27
N LEU A 83 -6.94 -21.23 15.22
CA LEU A 83 -5.51 -21.47 15.00
C LEU A 83 -4.66 -20.82 16.07
N ALA A 84 -4.93 -19.55 16.40
CA ALA A 84 -4.22 -18.84 17.46
C ALA A 84 -4.33 -19.57 18.81
N ARG A 85 -5.52 -20.10 19.15
CA ARG A 85 -5.71 -20.91 20.36
C ARG A 85 -4.90 -22.21 20.34
N LEU A 86 -4.86 -22.89 19.21
CA LEU A 86 -4.05 -24.11 19.05
C LEU A 86 -2.55 -23.82 19.23
N LEU A 87 -2.06 -22.75 18.60
CA LEU A 87 -0.67 -22.31 18.73
C LEU A 87 -0.33 -22.00 20.18
N LEU A 88 -1.10 -21.12 20.84
CA LEU A 88 -0.89 -20.77 22.24
C LEU A 88 -0.91 -22.01 23.15
N ARG A 89 -1.84 -22.93 22.93
CA ARG A 89 -1.91 -24.17 23.71
C ARG A 89 -0.62 -24.99 23.58
N THR A 90 -0.19 -25.21 22.35
CA THR A 90 1.00 -26.00 22.04
C THR A 90 2.26 -25.33 22.61
N GLU A 91 2.40 -24.02 22.42
CA GLU A 91 3.54 -23.25 22.89
C GLU A 91 3.62 -23.25 24.42
N PHE A 92 2.51 -22.98 25.13
CA PHE A 92 2.51 -22.97 26.59
C PHE A 92 2.82 -24.36 27.17
N GLU A 93 2.34 -25.43 26.55
CA GLU A 93 2.65 -26.81 26.94
C GLU A 93 4.16 -27.09 26.81
N ILE A 94 4.75 -26.77 25.65
CA ILE A 94 6.19 -26.94 25.40
C ILE A 94 7.03 -26.09 26.38
N LEU A 95 6.65 -24.83 26.60
CA LEU A 95 7.36 -23.93 27.52
C LEU A 95 7.30 -24.47 28.94
N HIS A 96 6.14 -24.95 29.38
CA HIS A 96 5.97 -25.52 30.71
C HIS A 96 6.81 -26.80 30.91
N GLU A 97 6.82 -27.68 29.92
CA GLU A 97 7.58 -28.95 29.99
C GLU A 97 9.09 -28.72 29.95
N ARG A 98 9.58 -27.85 29.05
CA ARG A 98 11.00 -27.73 28.75
C ARG A 98 11.71 -26.62 29.52
N LEU A 99 11.01 -25.58 29.95
CA LEU A 99 11.58 -24.36 30.52
C LEU A 99 10.96 -24.02 31.88
N GLN A 100 10.92 -24.98 32.79
CA GLN A 100 10.27 -24.85 34.12
C GLN A 100 10.81 -23.70 34.99
N ASN A 101 12.05 -23.26 34.75
CA ASN A 101 12.70 -22.17 35.48
C ASN A 101 12.70 -20.84 34.73
N LEU A 102 11.93 -20.72 33.64
CA LEU A 102 11.82 -19.47 32.88
C LEU A 102 11.25 -18.36 33.75
N LYS A 103 11.94 -17.22 33.82
CA LYS A 103 11.51 -16.03 34.53
C LYS A 103 11.77 -14.79 33.69
N LEU A 104 10.94 -13.77 33.87
CA LEU A 104 11.17 -12.47 33.24
C LEU A 104 12.42 -11.83 33.87
N VAL A 105 13.34 -11.37 33.03
CA VAL A 105 14.50 -10.57 33.47
C VAL A 105 14.05 -9.20 33.96
N THR A 106 13.04 -8.63 33.30
CA THR A 106 12.41 -7.37 33.68
C THR A 106 11.05 -7.66 34.34
N PRO A 107 10.79 -7.17 35.56
CA PRO A 107 9.48 -7.30 36.20
C PRO A 107 8.35 -6.85 35.27
N PHE A 108 7.22 -7.54 35.27
CA PHE A 108 6.11 -7.29 34.34
C PHE A 108 5.64 -5.82 34.39
N GLU A 109 5.58 -5.24 35.58
CA GLU A 109 5.17 -3.86 35.84
C GLU A 109 6.15 -2.83 35.27
N LYS A 110 7.37 -3.26 34.94
CA LYS A 110 8.44 -2.45 34.35
C LYS A 110 8.62 -2.72 32.85
N ILE A 111 7.82 -3.59 32.24
CA ILE A 111 7.86 -3.80 30.80
C ILE A 111 7.22 -2.59 30.12
N HIS A 112 8.02 -1.92 29.27
CA HIS A 112 7.54 -0.82 28.45
C HIS A 112 6.95 -1.37 27.14
N TYR A 113 5.67 -1.08 26.92
CA TYR A 113 4.99 -1.38 25.66
C TYR A 113 5.01 -0.14 24.76
N GLU A 114 5.50 -0.30 23.53
CA GLU A 114 5.44 0.75 22.53
C GLU A 114 4.05 0.83 21.91
N LYS A 115 3.60 2.06 21.65
CA LYS A 115 2.31 2.30 21.01
C LYS A 115 2.44 1.95 19.52
N VAL A 116 1.88 0.82 19.11
CA VAL A 116 1.71 0.49 17.68
C VAL A 116 0.53 1.31 17.12
N GLY A 117 0.75 2.60 16.93
CA GLY A 117 -0.20 3.53 16.32
C GLY A 117 -0.16 3.48 14.79
N PRO A 118 -1.22 3.95 14.10
CA PRO A 118 -1.18 4.12 12.64
C PRO A 118 -0.21 5.23 12.22
N ALA A 119 -0.01 6.26 13.06
CA ALA A 119 0.93 7.33 12.79
C ALA A 119 2.38 6.86 13.03
N ARG A 120 3.21 7.00 12.01
CA ARG A 120 4.63 6.59 12.02
C ARG A 120 5.59 7.71 11.63
N GLY A 121 5.07 8.92 11.46
CA GLY A 121 5.93 10.05 11.21
C GLY A 121 5.26 11.39 11.46
N ILE A 122 6.10 12.39 11.60
CA ILE A 122 5.75 13.80 11.66
C ILE A 122 6.29 14.48 10.41
N ILE A 123 5.51 15.39 9.83
CA ILE A 123 5.97 16.24 8.73
C ILE A 123 6.98 17.22 9.29
N GLN A 124 8.26 16.96 9.04
CA GLN A 124 9.34 17.83 9.49
C GLN A 124 9.44 19.08 8.64
N ARG A 125 9.28 18.93 7.31
CA ARG A 125 9.44 20.03 6.36
C ARG A 125 8.60 19.85 5.10
N LEU A 126 8.08 20.95 4.58
CA LEU A 126 7.42 21.04 3.27
C LEU A 126 8.17 22.01 2.37
N LEU A 127 8.46 21.61 1.13
CA LEU A 127 9.17 22.44 0.18
C LEU A 127 8.56 22.31 -1.22
N SER A 128 8.14 23.43 -1.83
CA SER A 128 7.72 23.44 -3.23
C SER A 128 8.96 23.34 -4.13
N LEU A 129 9.15 22.18 -4.78
CA LEU A 129 10.22 21.99 -5.77
C LEU A 129 9.88 22.67 -7.09
N THR A 130 8.60 22.67 -7.44
CA THR A 130 8.03 23.37 -8.59
C THR A 130 6.66 23.92 -8.19
N THR A 131 5.96 24.59 -9.11
CA THR A 131 4.57 25.02 -8.90
C THR A 131 3.59 23.87 -8.69
N GLU A 132 3.95 22.65 -9.07
CA GLU A 132 3.08 21.46 -9.02
C GLU A 132 3.64 20.33 -8.15
N VAL A 133 4.89 20.41 -7.71
CA VAL A 133 5.58 19.34 -6.96
C VAL A 133 5.94 19.81 -5.56
N LEU A 134 5.42 19.10 -4.56
CA LEU A 134 5.70 19.32 -3.15
C LEU A 134 6.63 18.22 -2.61
N GLU A 135 7.83 18.58 -2.20
CA GLU A 135 8.71 17.74 -1.38
C GLU A 135 8.20 17.73 0.06
N VAL A 136 8.08 16.52 0.62
CA VAL A 136 7.66 16.28 1.99
C VAL A 136 8.77 15.51 2.71
N THR A 137 9.31 16.11 3.77
CA THR A 137 10.26 15.46 4.67
C THR A 137 9.52 14.93 5.89
N ILE A 138 9.63 13.61 6.12
CA ILE A 138 8.93 12.89 7.17
C ILE A 138 9.97 12.33 8.13
N CYS A 139 9.91 12.69 9.41
CA CYS A 139 10.74 12.09 10.46
C CYS A 139 9.92 11.10 11.30
N SER A 140 10.58 10.26 12.11
CA SER A 140 9.87 9.38 13.04
C SER A 140 9.12 10.20 14.10
N ASN A 141 7.92 9.74 14.46
CA ASN A 141 7.15 10.29 15.58
C ASN A 141 7.31 9.47 16.87
N THR A 142 8.15 8.44 16.84
CA THR A 142 8.60 7.68 18.01
C THR A 142 10.10 7.88 18.22
N PRO A 143 10.66 7.48 19.39
CA PRO A 143 12.11 7.50 19.61
C PRO A 143 12.91 6.63 18.64
N ASP A 144 12.24 5.68 17.96
CA ASP A 144 12.87 4.79 17.01
C ASP A 144 13.21 5.50 15.70
N LYS A 145 14.29 5.03 15.08
CA LYS A 145 14.62 5.43 13.70
C LYS A 145 13.57 4.92 12.74
N LEU A 146 13.38 5.67 11.66
CA LEU A 146 12.57 5.20 10.55
C LEU A 146 13.16 3.90 9.96
N PRO A 147 12.32 2.95 9.52
CA PRO A 147 12.79 1.73 8.87
C PRO A 147 13.77 2.00 7.74
N GLN A 148 14.82 1.16 7.65
CA GLN A 148 15.73 1.18 6.52
C GLN A 148 15.03 0.81 5.22
N TRP A 149 15.56 1.35 4.12
CA TRP A 149 15.03 1.16 2.78
C TRP A 149 16.19 1.13 1.77
N ARG A 150 15.92 0.80 0.50
CA ARG A 150 16.91 0.81 -0.60
C ARG A 150 16.34 1.54 -1.82
N PRO A 151 17.13 1.88 -2.83
CA PRO A 151 16.58 2.46 -4.05
C PRO A 151 15.43 1.63 -4.67
N GLY A 152 14.41 2.34 -5.18
CA GLY A 152 13.16 1.76 -5.68
C GLY A 152 12.09 1.46 -4.63
N TYR A 153 12.32 1.79 -3.36
CA TYR A 153 11.26 1.71 -2.35
C TYR A 153 10.29 2.89 -2.46
N HIS A 154 9.03 2.66 -2.07
CA HIS A 154 8.02 3.68 -1.84
C HIS A 154 7.35 3.44 -0.48
N ILE A 155 6.62 4.44 -0.01
CA ILE A 155 5.75 4.35 1.18
C ILE A 155 4.29 4.60 0.81
N ASP A 156 3.37 4.06 1.61
CA ASP A 156 1.96 4.41 1.51
C ASP A 156 1.63 5.47 2.58
N ILE A 157 1.28 6.70 2.20
CA ILE A 157 0.80 7.78 3.08
C ILE A 157 -0.73 7.86 3.05
N LEU A 158 -1.35 8.01 4.22
CA LEU A 158 -2.81 8.13 4.31
C LEU A 158 -3.30 9.52 3.88
N SER A 159 -4.25 9.55 2.96
CA SER A 159 -5.06 10.74 2.63
C SER A 159 -6.52 10.55 3.05
N GLN A 160 -7.35 11.60 2.96
CA GLN A 160 -8.80 11.46 3.19
C GLN A 160 -9.47 10.44 2.24
N TYR A 161 -8.85 10.20 1.09
CA TYR A 161 -9.32 9.25 0.07
C TYR A 161 -8.58 7.90 0.14
N GLY A 162 -8.02 7.56 1.29
CA GLY A 162 -7.24 6.34 1.51
C GLY A 162 -5.75 6.51 1.24
N TYR A 163 -5.02 5.40 1.19
CA TYR A 163 -3.56 5.41 1.03
C TYR A 163 -3.14 5.86 -0.38
N ARG A 164 -2.01 6.57 -0.46
CA ARG A 164 -1.35 7.00 -1.70
C ARG A 164 0.12 6.64 -1.62
N GLN A 165 0.71 6.31 -2.76
CA GLN A 165 2.08 5.82 -2.84
C GLN A 165 2.99 6.86 -3.43
N TYR A 166 4.14 7.03 -2.79
CA TYR A 166 5.18 7.92 -3.26
C TYR A 166 6.54 7.28 -3.04
N SER A 167 7.37 7.30 -4.09
CA SER A 167 8.72 6.77 -4.05
C SER A 167 9.57 7.57 -3.07
N LEU A 168 10.36 6.85 -2.27
CA LEU A 168 11.38 7.45 -1.43
C LEU A 168 12.51 7.90 -2.34
N TYR A 169 12.94 9.16 -2.20
CA TYR A 169 13.98 9.73 -3.06
C TYR A 169 15.07 10.50 -2.28
N SER A 170 15.07 10.41 -0.95
CA SER A 170 16.21 10.84 -0.12
C SER A 170 17.40 9.88 -0.25
N ASP A 171 18.51 10.15 0.44
CA ASP A 171 19.61 9.19 0.56
C ASP A 171 19.16 7.98 1.42
N PRO A 172 19.29 6.73 0.95
CA PRO A 172 19.02 5.55 1.77
C PRO A 172 19.88 5.42 3.03
N ALA A 173 21.06 6.06 3.07
CA ALA A 173 21.91 6.12 4.25
C ALA A 173 21.39 7.09 5.32
N GLU A 174 20.49 8.01 4.94
CA GLU A 174 19.81 8.88 5.89
C GLU A 174 18.71 8.13 6.63
N THR A 175 18.79 8.12 7.96
CA THR A 175 17.90 7.33 8.83
C THR A 175 17.04 8.19 9.75
N SER A 176 17.27 9.50 9.80
CA SER A 176 16.49 10.45 10.60
C SER A 176 15.20 10.88 9.90
N PHE A 177 15.18 10.89 8.56
CA PHE A 177 14.02 11.26 7.78
C PHE A 177 13.91 10.50 6.46
N TRP A 178 12.70 10.51 5.92
CA TRP A 178 12.37 10.12 4.55
C TRP A 178 11.97 11.35 3.76
N LYS A 179 12.27 11.37 2.46
CA LYS A 179 11.68 12.34 1.52
C LYS A 179 10.83 11.65 0.47
N ILE A 180 9.66 12.23 0.22
CA ILE A 180 8.77 11.92 -0.92
C ILE A 180 8.47 13.21 -1.69
N ALA A 181 8.23 13.11 -3.00
CA ALA A 181 7.80 14.25 -3.81
C ALA A 181 6.44 13.95 -4.44
N ILE A 182 5.50 14.86 -4.22
CA ILE A 182 4.09 14.69 -4.56
C ILE A 182 3.76 15.64 -5.71
N LEU A 183 3.47 15.10 -6.89
CA LEU A 183 2.87 15.87 -7.97
C LEU A 183 1.38 16.14 -7.67
N LYS A 184 0.95 17.40 -7.79
CA LYS A 184 -0.45 17.79 -7.67
C LYS A 184 -1.20 17.40 -8.95
N GLU A 185 -2.07 16.40 -8.85
CA GLU A 185 -2.92 15.99 -9.96
C GLU A 185 -4.29 16.68 -9.83
N GLU A 186 -4.57 17.69 -10.68
CA GLU A 186 -5.85 18.42 -10.63
C GLU A 186 -7.05 17.54 -11.02
N ASN A 187 -6.87 16.62 -11.98
CA ASN A 187 -7.91 15.70 -12.47
C ASN A 187 -7.78 14.28 -11.88
N GLY A 188 -7.09 14.13 -10.74
CA GLY A 188 -6.89 12.84 -10.08
C GLY A 188 -8.00 12.45 -9.11
N CYS A 189 -7.83 11.35 -8.38
CA CYS A 189 -8.75 10.89 -7.33
C CYS A 189 -8.69 11.74 -6.03
N GLY A 190 -8.36 13.03 -6.13
CA GLY A 190 -8.28 14.00 -5.03
C GLY A 190 -7.14 13.82 -4.01
N GLY A 191 -6.46 12.67 -3.97
CA GLY A 191 -5.47 12.37 -2.92
C GLY A 191 -4.24 13.28 -2.90
N SER A 192 -3.60 13.50 -4.06
CA SER A 192 -2.42 14.38 -4.16
C SER A 192 -2.78 15.83 -3.87
N LYS A 193 -3.89 16.32 -4.46
CA LYS A 193 -4.44 17.66 -4.19
C LYS A 193 -4.73 17.87 -2.70
N TRP A 194 -5.40 16.90 -2.06
CA TRP A 194 -5.66 16.97 -0.64
C TRP A 194 -4.37 17.03 0.20
N LEU A 195 -3.36 16.22 -0.13
CA LEU A 195 -2.06 16.26 0.58
C LEU A 195 -1.39 17.64 0.42
N HIS A 196 -1.40 18.23 -0.77
CA HIS A 196 -0.90 19.59 -0.99
C HIS A 196 -1.63 20.63 -0.13
N GLU A 197 -2.95 20.53 -0.04
CA GLU A 197 -3.79 21.52 0.64
C GLU A 197 -3.80 21.36 2.17
N ASN A 198 -3.55 20.16 2.69
CA ASN A 198 -3.77 19.82 4.11
C ASN A 198 -2.50 19.48 4.90
N LEU A 199 -1.41 19.05 4.26
CA LEU A 199 -0.17 18.82 5.00
C LEU A 199 0.37 20.12 5.57
N ARG A 200 0.83 20.07 6.82
CA ARG A 200 1.49 21.17 7.52
C ARG A 200 2.71 20.63 8.25
N GLU A 201 3.75 21.44 8.38
CA GLU A 201 4.90 21.09 9.23
C GLU A 201 4.44 20.90 10.69
N GLY A 202 5.01 19.92 11.37
CA GLY A 202 4.61 19.46 12.71
C GLY A 202 3.41 18.51 12.73
N MET A 203 2.74 18.25 11.60
CA MET A 203 1.57 17.36 11.55
C MET A 203 1.97 15.88 11.64
N ASP A 204 1.28 15.11 12.48
CA ASP A 204 1.35 13.64 12.48
C ASP A 204 0.76 13.06 11.19
N VAL A 205 1.47 12.10 10.60
CA VAL A 205 1.02 11.36 9.42
C VAL A 205 1.08 9.85 9.62
N THR A 206 0.06 9.19 9.07
CA THR A 206 -0.02 7.74 8.99
C THR A 206 0.68 7.26 7.73
N VAL A 207 1.79 6.54 7.92
CA VAL A 207 2.58 5.94 6.84
C VAL A 207 2.76 4.45 7.07
N ARG A 208 2.68 3.66 6.01
CA ARG A 208 3.01 2.23 6.05
C ARG A 208 4.50 1.99 5.84
N ARG A 209 4.97 0.78 6.16
CA ARG A 209 6.39 0.42 5.98
C ARG A 209 6.79 0.59 4.50
N PRO A 210 8.04 0.98 4.23
CA PRO A 210 8.58 0.99 2.88
C PRO A 210 8.45 -0.39 2.21
N LYS A 211 8.06 -0.42 0.93
CA LYS A 211 8.00 -1.63 0.10
C LYS A 211 8.78 -1.39 -1.20
N ASN A 212 9.25 -2.46 -1.85
CA ASN A 212 10.03 -2.35 -3.08
C ASN A 212 9.61 -3.39 -4.12
N HIS A 213 9.10 -2.88 -5.25
CA HIS A 213 8.80 -3.66 -6.44
C HIS A 213 9.67 -3.27 -7.64
N PHE A 214 10.52 -2.25 -7.50
CA PHE A 214 11.35 -1.71 -8.56
C PHE A 214 12.83 -1.79 -8.18
N ARG A 215 13.33 -3.02 -8.01
CA ARG A 215 14.69 -3.26 -7.52
C ARG A 215 15.74 -3.02 -8.60
N LEU A 216 16.81 -2.32 -8.23
CA LEU A 216 18.02 -2.21 -9.03
C LEU A 216 18.70 -3.58 -9.15
N ARG A 217 19.02 -3.99 -10.39
CA ARG A 217 19.78 -5.21 -10.71
C ARG A 217 21.15 -4.85 -11.24
N LYS A 218 22.17 -5.64 -10.87
CA LYS A 218 23.53 -5.47 -11.39
C LYS A 218 23.61 -5.83 -12.88
N ARG A 219 24.12 -4.88 -13.67
CA ARG A 219 24.33 -4.93 -15.11
C ARG A 219 25.61 -4.15 -15.46
N PRO A 220 26.26 -4.46 -16.61
CA PRO A 220 27.46 -3.76 -17.04
C PRO A 220 27.20 -2.28 -17.37
N ARG A 221 26.07 -2.00 -18.01
CA ARG A 221 25.70 -0.66 -18.48
C ARG A 221 24.20 -0.42 -18.35
N TYR A 222 23.83 0.82 -18.05
CA TYR A 222 22.43 1.20 -17.83
C TYR A 222 22.02 2.41 -18.66
N ILE A 223 20.77 2.40 -19.10
CA ILE A 223 20.13 3.61 -19.61
C ILE A 223 18.87 3.89 -18.79
N TRP A 224 18.72 5.13 -18.38
CA TRP A 224 17.62 5.57 -17.52
C TRP A 224 16.75 6.54 -18.28
N LEU A 225 15.45 6.26 -18.35
CA LEU A 225 14.45 7.13 -18.94
C LEU A 225 13.50 7.61 -17.83
N ALA A 226 13.53 8.92 -17.57
CA ALA A 226 12.70 9.55 -16.56
C ALA A 226 11.73 10.55 -17.20
N GLY A 227 10.49 10.59 -16.74
CA GLY A 227 9.50 11.56 -17.22
C GLY A 227 8.84 12.36 -16.09
N GLY A 228 9.15 13.65 -15.97
CA GLY A 228 8.57 14.53 -14.94
C GLY A 228 8.83 14.04 -13.50
N ILE A 229 7.78 13.88 -12.68
CA ILE A 229 7.90 13.45 -11.26
C ILE A 229 8.41 12.01 -11.10
N ASN A 230 8.35 11.21 -12.18
CA ASN A 230 8.80 9.82 -12.19
C ASN A 230 10.33 9.68 -12.06
N ILE A 231 11.07 10.78 -11.96
CA ILE A 231 12.49 10.78 -11.57
C ILE A 231 12.72 10.28 -10.13
N THR A 232 11.71 10.38 -9.27
CA THR A 232 11.79 10.08 -7.83
C THR A 232 12.32 8.68 -7.49
N PRO A 233 11.81 7.56 -8.05
CA PRO A 233 12.37 6.23 -7.77
C PRO A 233 13.77 6.04 -8.36
N LEU A 234 14.10 6.76 -9.43
CA LEU A 234 15.37 6.61 -10.14
C LEU A 234 16.51 7.36 -9.45
N LYS A 235 16.24 8.53 -8.84
CA LYS A 235 17.28 9.37 -8.24
C LYS A 235 18.16 8.60 -7.23
N PRO A 236 17.62 7.85 -6.24
CA PRO A 236 18.46 7.05 -5.35
C PRO A 236 19.23 5.93 -6.08
N MET A 237 18.68 5.36 -7.15
CA MET A 237 19.38 4.34 -7.95
C MET A 237 20.58 4.96 -8.69
N LEU A 238 20.41 6.16 -9.25
CA LEU A 238 21.49 6.90 -9.91
C LEU A 238 22.60 7.25 -8.92
N CYS A 239 22.26 7.63 -7.68
CA CYS A 239 23.24 7.82 -6.62
C CYS A 239 24.00 6.52 -6.30
N GLU A 240 23.30 5.40 -6.16
CA GLU A 240 23.93 4.08 -5.92
C GLU A 240 24.85 3.69 -7.09
N LEU A 241 24.44 3.90 -8.34
CA LEU A 241 25.26 3.62 -9.52
C LEU A 241 26.52 4.50 -9.57
N LYS A 242 26.39 5.79 -9.26
CA LYS A 242 27.52 6.72 -9.18
C LYS A 242 28.54 6.27 -8.14
N CYS A 243 28.08 5.94 -6.93
CA CYS A 243 28.95 5.46 -5.85
C CYS A 243 29.68 4.16 -6.21
N ASN A 244 29.04 3.29 -7.01
CA ASN A 244 29.62 2.04 -7.48
C ASN A 244 30.48 2.18 -8.75
N GLY A 245 30.61 3.38 -9.33
CA GLY A 245 31.37 3.60 -10.56
C GLY A 245 30.79 2.89 -11.80
N ALA A 246 29.47 2.66 -11.83
CA ALA A 246 28.83 2.00 -12.97
C ALA A 246 28.76 2.93 -14.20
N ASP A 247 28.75 2.34 -15.39
CA ASP A 247 28.48 3.08 -16.64
C ASP A 247 26.97 3.25 -16.84
N TYR A 248 26.51 4.48 -16.88
CA TYR A 248 25.10 4.79 -17.10
C TYR A 248 24.88 6.14 -17.76
N HIS A 249 23.70 6.31 -18.35
CA HIS A 249 23.24 7.58 -18.89
C HIS A 249 21.78 7.83 -18.50
N LEU A 250 21.45 9.06 -18.11
CA LEU A 250 20.09 9.50 -17.79
C LEU A 250 19.53 10.37 -18.92
N ILE A 251 18.38 9.99 -19.44
CA ILE A 251 17.56 10.80 -20.34
C ILE A 251 16.35 11.27 -19.52
N TYR A 252 16.31 12.57 -19.22
CA TYR A 252 15.26 13.18 -18.42
C TYR A 252 14.34 14.05 -19.27
N LEU A 253 13.08 13.61 -19.39
CA LEU A 253 12.06 14.18 -20.23
C LEU A 253 11.04 14.98 -19.39
N GLY A 254 10.58 16.13 -19.89
CA GLY A 254 9.56 16.92 -19.20
C GLY A 254 8.85 17.94 -20.09
N ARG A 255 7.90 18.69 -19.52
CA ARG A 255 7.20 19.75 -20.26
C ARG A 255 8.10 20.98 -20.46
N SER A 256 8.72 21.40 -19.36
CA SER A 256 9.65 22.52 -19.26
C SER A 256 10.60 22.27 -18.10
N ARG A 257 11.79 22.87 -18.11
CA ARG A 257 12.75 22.73 -17.00
C ARG A 257 12.16 23.18 -15.66
N GLY A 258 11.34 24.23 -15.64
CA GLY A 258 10.70 24.75 -14.42
C GLY A 258 9.67 23.80 -13.78
N THR A 259 9.22 22.77 -14.49
CA THR A 259 8.29 21.75 -13.98
C THR A 259 8.98 20.42 -13.67
N MET A 260 10.28 20.31 -13.91
CA MET A 260 11.08 19.10 -13.68
C MET A 260 11.77 19.15 -12.31
N ALA A 261 11.45 18.19 -11.44
CA ALA A 261 12.03 18.11 -10.11
C ALA A 261 13.53 17.75 -10.17
N ASN A 262 14.35 18.45 -9.38
CA ASN A 262 15.79 18.18 -9.22
C ASN A 262 16.63 18.25 -10.51
N VAL A 263 16.16 18.86 -11.60
CA VAL A 263 16.86 18.87 -12.89
C VAL A 263 18.30 19.42 -12.78
N GLU A 264 18.50 20.55 -12.11
CA GLU A 264 19.81 21.17 -11.96
C GLU A 264 20.77 20.36 -11.08
N GLU A 265 20.24 19.65 -10.09
CA GLU A 265 21.01 18.74 -9.24
C GLU A 265 21.47 17.52 -10.03
N LEU A 266 20.58 16.95 -10.84
CA LEU A 266 20.85 15.77 -11.65
C LEU A 266 21.87 16.06 -12.75
N CYS A 267 21.74 17.18 -13.47
CA CYS A 267 22.70 17.59 -14.49
C CYS A 267 24.11 17.82 -13.94
N ARG A 268 24.23 18.34 -12.70
CA ARG A 268 25.53 18.51 -12.03
C ARG A 268 26.09 17.19 -11.49
N GLY A 269 25.22 16.28 -11.07
CA GLY A 269 25.60 15.06 -10.37
C GLY A 269 25.84 13.84 -11.26
N HIS A 270 25.21 13.78 -12.43
CA HIS A 270 25.09 12.57 -13.24
C HIS A 270 25.17 12.89 -14.75
N PRO A 271 25.63 11.94 -15.59
CA PRO A 271 25.61 12.07 -17.06
C PRO A 271 24.16 12.11 -17.57
N THR A 272 23.64 13.32 -17.71
CA THR A 272 22.21 13.58 -17.93
C THR A 272 21.98 14.37 -19.21
N GLU A 273 21.08 13.88 -20.05
CA GLU A 273 20.51 14.58 -21.19
C GLU A 273 19.08 15.02 -20.85
N VAL A 274 18.75 16.28 -21.09
CA VAL A 274 17.44 16.86 -20.75
C VAL A 274 16.70 17.22 -22.03
N TRP A 275 15.47 16.73 -22.17
CA TRP A 275 14.58 17.09 -23.27
C TRP A 275 13.29 17.69 -22.74
N THR A 276 12.89 18.82 -23.29
CA THR A 276 11.59 19.42 -22.97
C THR A 276 10.71 19.55 -24.19
N SER A 277 9.39 19.40 -24.00
CA SER A 277 8.44 19.63 -25.10
C SER A 277 8.47 21.07 -25.62
N GLN A 278 8.92 22.03 -24.80
CA GLN A 278 9.07 23.44 -25.20
C GLN A 278 10.24 23.67 -26.16
N ASP A 279 11.23 22.77 -26.18
CA ASP A 279 12.36 22.87 -27.10
C ASP A 279 11.97 22.56 -28.56
N GLY A 280 10.72 22.13 -28.81
CA GLY A 280 10.19 21.80 -30.13
C GLY A 280 10.76 20.53 -30.75
N LYS A 281 11.82 19.96 -30.17
CA LYS A 281 12.42 18.68 -30.55
C LYS A 281 11.82 17.59 -29.67
N GLY A 282 10.91 16.79 -30.23
CA GLY A 282 10.44 15.57 -29.58
C GLY A 282 11.60 14.58 -29.39
N PHE A 283 11.58 13.81 -28.31
CA PHE A 283 12.52 12.71 -28.12
C PHE A 283 12.18 11.56 -29.08
N ASP A 284 13.11 11.20 -29.95
CA ASP A 284 12.94 10.12 -30.92
C ASP A 284 13.14 8.75 -30.26
N LEU A 285 12.03 8.20 -29.79
CA LEU A 285 11.98 6.92 -29.10
C LEU A 285 12.34 5.73 -30.01
N GLU A 286 12.01 5.80 -31.29
CA GLU A 286 12.29 4.70 -32.23
C GLU A 286 13.77 4.59 -32.51
N SER A 287 14.42 5.72 -32.80
CA SER A 287 15.88 5.75 -32.98
C SER A 287 16.60 5.35 -31.70
N PHE A 288 16.09 5.77 -30.54
CA PHE A 288 16.61 5.35 -29.24
C PHE A 288 16.57 3.82 -29.04
N VAL A 289 15.45 3.17 -29.36
CA VAL A 289 15.30 1.71 -29.22
C VAL A 289 16.16 0.96 -30.24
N LYS A 290 16.26 1.45 -31.48
CA LYS A 290 17.09 0.84 -32.54
C LYS A 290 18.59 0.92 -32.21
N ALA A 291 19.03 1.97 -31.51
CA ALA A 291 20.42 2.16 -31.11
C ALA A 291 20.84 1.34 -29.87
N GLN A 292 19.93 0.59 -29.24
CA GLN A 292 20.26 -0.17 -28.04
C GLN A 292 21.23 -1.32 -28.31
N GLU A 293 22.27 -1.40 -27.49
CA GLU A 293 23.27 -2.47 -27.53
C GLU A 293 22.84 -3.68 -26.69
N LYS A 294 23.38 -4.87 -27.00
CA LYS A 294 23.23 -6.05 -26.15
C LYS A 294 23.87 -5.81 -24.77
N ASN A 295 23.25 -6.37 -23.72
CA ASN A 295 23.69 -6.26 -22.32
C ASN A 295 23.52 -4.89 -21.66
N VAL A 296 22.82 -3.94 -22.31
CA VAL A 296 22.36 -2.70 -21.67
C VAL A 296 21.00 -2.93 -21.03
N GLN A 297 20.85 -2.51 -19.78
CA GLN A 297 19.56 -2.56 -19.08
C GLN A 297 18.92 -1.18 -19.07
N THR A 298 17.72 -1.10 -19.64
CA THR A 298 16.93 0.13 -19.65
C THR A 298 15.97 0.14 -18.48
N TYR A 299 16.06 1.16 -17.63
CA TYR A 299 15.08 1.46 -16.59
C TYR A 299 14.24 2.65 -17.03
N CYS A 300 12.92 2.51 -16.97
CA CYS A 300 11.98 3.53 -17.38
C CYS A 300 10.97 3.78 -16.26
N CYS A 301 10.86 5.02 -15.82
CA CYS A 301 9.72 5.50 -15.03
C CYS A 301 9.26 6.80 -15.66
N CYS A 302 8.13 6.75 -16.34
CA CYS A 302 7.64 7.79 -17.24
C CYS A 302 6.09 7.82 -17.23
N PRO A 303 5.45 8.86 -17.78
CA PRO A 303 4.01 8.82 -18.03
C PRO A 303 3.63 7.62 -18.90
N ASP A 304 2.45 7.03 -18.66
CA ASP A 304 2.01 5.80 -19.33
C ASP A 304 2.14 5.87 -20.85
N ARG A 305 1.74 7.00 -21.47
CA ARG A 305 1.86 7.17 -22.94
C ARG A 305 3.27 6.86 -23.45
N LEU A 306 4.31 7.29 -22.74
CA LEU A 306 5.69 7.07 -23.12
C LEU A 306 6.15 5.64 -22.82
N ILE A 307 5.75 5.08 -21.67
CA ILE A 307 6.03 3.69 -21.32
C ILE A 307 5.44 2.76 -22.39
N ASN A 308 4.18 2.97 -22.78
CA ASN A 308 3.50 2.13 -23.76
C ASN A 308 4.15 2.23 -25.13
N ALA A 309 4.50 3.44 -25.58
CA ALA A 309 5.26 3.63 -26.82
C ALA A 309 6.63 2.92 -26.78
N LEU A 310 7.29 2.92 -25.62
CA LEU A 310 8.59 2.25 -25.44
C LEU A 310 8.42 0.73 -25.47
N GLU A 311 7.42 0.19 -24.77
CA GLU A 311 7.08 -1.23 -24.80
C GLU A 311 6.72 -1.70 -26.22
N ASP A 312 5.90 -0.93 -26.95
CA ASP A 312 5.53 -1.23 -28.34
C ASP A 312 6.77 -1.25 -29.24
N ALA A 313 7.65 -0.25 -29.15
CA ALA A 313 8.90 -0.21 -29.90
C ALA A 313 9.86 -1.36 -29.53
N CYS A 314 9.84 -1.82 -28.28
CA CYS A 314 10.68 -2.94 -27.84
C CYS A 314 10.16 -4.31 -28.28
N ARG A 315 8.87 -4.47 -28.64
CA ARG A 315 8.33 -5.79 -29.08
C ARG A 315 9.03 -6.32 -30.33
N GLU A 316 9.49 -5.43 -31.20
CA GLU A 316 10.18 -5.78 -32.43
C GLU A 316 11.71 -5.95 -32.24
N ASN A 317 12.23 -5.65 -31.04
CA ASN A 317 13.67 -5.64 -30.76
C ASN A 317 14.02 -6.42 -29.47
N VAL A 318 14.33 -7.71 -29.63
CA VAL A 318 14.60 -8.68 -28.55
C VAL A 318 15.85 -8.32 -27.70
N VAL A 319 16.64 -7.34 -28.14
CA VAL A 319 17.88 -6.92 -27.46
C VAL A 319 17.62 -6.08 -26.21
N VAL A 320 16.46 -5.41 -26.11
CA VAL A 320 16.20 -4.45 -25.04
C VAL A 320 15.70 -5.16 -23.77
N GLU A 321 16.53 -5.21 -22.73
CA GLU A 321 16.05 -5.54 -21.38
C GLU A 321 15.39 -4.30 -20.77
N LEU A 322 14.06 -4.21 -20.88
CA LEU A 322 13.27 -3.10 -20.31
C LEU A 322 12.76 -3.42 -18.90
N ARG A 323 12.95 -2.49 -17.96
CA ARG A 323 12.34 -2.49 -16.63
C ARG A 323 11.54 -1.23 -16.40
N VAL A 324 10.30 -1.38 -16.00
CA VAL A 324 9.35 -0.28 -15.86
C VAL A 324 8.75 -0.22 -14.47
N GLU A 325 8.61 0.98 -13.92
CA GLU A 325 7.68 1.27 -12.83
C GLU A 325 6.60 2.23 -13.32
N ARG A 326 5.33 1.91 -13.04
CA ARG A 326 4.16 2.71 -13.42
C ARG A 326 3.50 3.30 -12.18
N PHE A 327 3.26 4.61 -12.18
CA PHE A 327 2.55 5.31 -11.09
C PHE A 327 1.02 5.28 -11.26
N GLN A 328 0.57 5.09 -12.50
CA GLN A 328 -0.84 4.93 -12.85
C GLN A 328 -1.06 3.54 -13.48
N VAL A 329 -2.31 3.09 -13.48
CA VAL A 329 -2.70 1.89 -14.23
C VAL A 329 -2.62 2.24 -15.69
N ALA A 330 -2.01 1.37 -16.50
CA ALA A 330 -1.96 1.53 -17.95
C ALA A 330 -3.36 1.87 -18.50
N SER A 331 -3.57 3.14 -18.87
CA SER A 331 -4.81 3.64 -19.47
C SER A 331 -4.98 3.22 -20.94
N THR A 332 -4.06 2.39 -21.45
CA THR A 332 -3.89 2.11 -22.89
C THR A 332 -4.62 0.89 -23.41
N ARG A 333 -5.46 0.24 -22.61
CA ARG A 333 -6.53 -0.56 -23.19
C ARG A 333 -7.77 0.31 -23.21
N ASN A 334 -8.25 0.64 -24.42
CA ASN A 334 -9.58 1.19 -24.63
C ASN A 334 -10.60 0.16 -24.15
N PHE A 335 -10.80 0.09 -22.83
CA PHE A 335 -11.86 -0.70 -22.26
C PHE A 335 -13.18 -0.07 -22.67
N LEU A 336 -14.17 -0.90 -22.95
CA LEU A 336 -15.52 -0.40 -23.17
C LEU A 336 -16.00 0.29 -21.88
N PRO A 337 -16.93 1.26 -21.99
CA PRO A 337 -17.60 1.82 -20.82
C PRO A 337 -18.10 0.71 -19.91
N ASN A 338 -17.98 0.90 -18.59
CA ASN A 338 -18.46 -0.09 -17.64
C ASN A 338 -19.94 -0.39 -17.91
N LYS A 339 -20.29 -1.67 -17.82
CA LYS A 339 -21.68 -2.13 -17.89
C LYS A 339 -22.08 -2.67 -16.52
N SER A 340 -23.38 -2.65 -16.25
CA SER A 340 -23.90 -3.34 -15.07
C SER A 340 -23.72 -4.84 -15.25
N PHE A 341 -23.32 -5.56 -14.21
CA PHE A 341 -23.24 -7.02 -14.20
C PHE A 341 -23.60 -7.57 -12.82
N HIS A 342 -23.87 -8.87 -12.73
CA HIS A 342 -24.15 -9.55 -11.49
C HIS A 342 -22.94 -10.34 -10.99
N VAL A 343 -22.78 -10.40 -9.67
CA VAL A 343 -21.79 -11.24 -9.03
C VAL A 343 -22.45 -12.14 -8.00
N THR A 344 -22.21 -13.44 -8.11
CA THR A 344 -22.65 -14.45 -7.15
C THR A 344 -21.47 -14.84 -6.26
N LEU A 345 -21.66 -14.76 -4.93
CA LEU A 345 -20.69 -15.19 -3.94
C LEU A 345 -20.84 -16.71 -3.78
N GLY A 346 -19.94 -17.47 -4.39
CA GLY A 346 -20.08 -18.91 -4.57
C GLY A 346 -20.22 -19.72 -3.28
N ARG A 347 -19.73 -19.23 -2.14
CA ARG A 347 -19.85 -19.93 -0.85
C ARG A 347 -21.14 -19.63 -0.09
N SER A 348 -21.73 -18.44 -0.27
CA SER A 348 -23.00 -18.09 0.40
C SER A 348 -24.22 -18.06 -0.50
N GLY A 349 -24.03 -18.14 -1.81
CA GLY A 349 -25.09 -18.01 -2.81
C GLY A 349 -25.66 -16.59 -2.94
N ARG A 350 -25.10 -15.60 -2.24
CA ARG A 350 -25.57 -14.21 -2.32
C ARG A 350 -25.28 -13.64 -3.70
N ARG A 351 -26.30 -13.06 -4.33
CA ARG A 351 -26.18 -12.36 -5.62
C ARG A 351 -26.21 -10.86 -5.41
N LEU A 352 -25.22 -10.16 -5.95
CA LEU A 352 -25.08 -8.71 -5.88
C LEU A 352 -25.07 -8.12 -7.29
N THR A 353 -25.55 -6.90 -7.44
CA THR A 353 -25.50 -6.14 -8.71
C THR A 353 -24.40 -5.10 -8.61
N VAL A 354 -23.50 -5.08 -9.59
CA VAL A 354 -22.44 -4.07 -9.73
C VAL A 354 -22.88 -3.05 -10.79
N PRO A 355 -23.24 -1.82 -10.39
CA PRO A 355 -23.62 -0.79 -11.35
C PRO A 355 -22.39 -0.20 -12.06
N PRO A 356 -22.54 0.39 -13.27
CA PRO A 356 -21.44 0.92 -14.07
C PRO A 356 -20.51 1.90 -13.34
N GLU A 357 -21.06 2.67 -12.40
CA GLU A 357 -20.36 3.75 -11.70
C GLU A 357 -19.55 3.27 -10.49
N LYS A 358 -19.65 1.99 -10.11
CA LYS A 358 -18.95 1.42 -8.95
C LYS A 358 -17.96 0.34 -9.37
N THR A 359 -16.91 0.20 -8.56
CA THR A 359 -16.03 -0.97 -8.67
C THR A 359 -16.67 -2.19 -8.04
N LEU A 360 -16.29 -3.38 -8.51
CA LEU A 360 -16.68 -4.64 -7.88
C LEU A 360 -16.27 -4.66 -6.39
N LEU A 361 -15.07 -4.18 -6.08
CA LEU A 361 -14.58 -4.06 -4.70
C LEU A 361 -15.50 -3.20 -3.83
N ASP A 362 -15.97 -2.05 -4.32
CA ASP A 362 -16.87 -1.17 -3.57
C ASP A 362 -18.19 -1.87 -3.25
N VAL A 363 -18.76 -2.58 -4.22
CA VAL A 363 -20.01 -3.31 -4.05
C VAL A 363 -19.83 -4.47 -3.07
N LEU A 364 -18.75 -5.24 -3.18
CA LEU A 364 -18.44 -6.34 -2.26
C LEU A 364 -18.23 -5.83 -0.83
N ASN A 365 -17.50 -4.73 -0.65
CA ASN A 365 -17.26 -4.14 0.67
C ASN A 365 -18.51 -3.49 1.28
N GLN A 366 -19.35 -2.84 0.47
CA GLN A 366 -20.65 -2.31 0.92
C GLN A 366 -21.58 -3.43 1.40
N ASN A 367 -21.43 -4.63 0.84
CA ASN A 367 -22.20 -5.82 1.18
C ASN A 367 -21.52 -6.72 2.22
N GLY A 368 -20.48 -6.22 2.90
CA GLY A 368 -19.87 -6.88 4.05
C GLY A 368 -18.84 -7.97 3.74
N CYS A 369 -18.40 -8.11 2.48
CA CYS A 369 -17.42 -9.15 2.09
C CYS A 369 -16.00 -8.84 2.59
N GLY A 370 -15.72 -7.59 2.97
CA GLY A 370 -14.52 -7.23 3.73
C GLY A 370 -13.18 -7.47 3.02
N ILE A 371 -13.12 -7.28 1.70
CA ILE A 371 -11.91 -7.50 0.91
C ILE A 371 -10.92 -6.37 1.14
N MET A 372 -9.73 -6.75 1.61
CA MET A 372 -8.63 -5.83 1.86
C MET A 372 -7.99 -5.39 0.54
N SER A 373 -8.11 -4.11 0.21
CA SER A 373 -7.39 -3.46 -0.90
C SER A 373 -6.54 -2.32 -0.37
N THR A 374 -5.29 -2.21 -0.84
CA THR A 374 -4.38 -1.14 -0.40
C THR A 374 -4.20 -0.01 -1.40
N CYS A 375 -4.47 -0.27 -2.69
CA CYS A 375 -4.21 0.70 -3.76
C CYS A 375 -5.46 1.20 -4.48
N SER A 376 -6.51 0.37 -4.54
CA SER A 376 -7.72 0.57 -5.35
C SER A 376 -7.46 0.97 -6.81
N LYS A 377 -6.28 0.61 -7.33
CA LYS A 377 -5.81 0.92 -8.69
C LYS A 377 -5.24 -0.32 -9.38
N GLY A 378 -5.44 -1.54 -8.86
CA GLY A 378 -5.01 -2.76 -9.57
C GLY A 378 -3.51 -2.83 -9.90
N THR A 379 -2.66 -2.19 -9.09
CA THR A 379 -1.21 -2.11 -9.32
C THR A 379 -0.39 -2.93 -8.31
N TRP A 380 -1.05 -3.59 -7.34
CA TRP A 380 -0.38 -4.12 -6.13
C TRP A 380 -0.79 -5.53 -5.69
N GLY A 381 -1.79 -6.13 -6.32
CA GLY A 381 -2.23 -7.51 -6.04
C GLY A 381 -2.99 -7.72 -4.73
N THR A 382 -3.02 -6.74 -3.83
CA THR A 382 -3.78 -6.84 -2.58
C THR A 382 -5.29 -6.85 -2.86
N GLY A 383 -5.97 -7.88 -2.37
CA GLY A 383 -7.41 -8.06 -2.57
C GLY A 383 -7.75 -8.88 -3.82
N GLU A 384 -6.80 -9.66 -4.35
CA GLU A 384 -7.04 -10.71 -5.32
C GLU A 384 -8.16 -11.66 -4.87
N ILE A 385 -9.05 -12.03 -5.80
CA ILE A 385 -10.18 -12.93 -5.54
C ILE A 385 -10.21 -14.02 -6.59
N SER A 386 -10.42 -15.26 -6.17
CA SER A 386 -10.61 -16.37 -7.09
C SER A 386 -11.94 -16.26 -7.84
N VAL A 387 -11.88 -16.47 -9.16
CA VAL A 387 -13.03 -16.53 -10.06
C VAL A 387 -13.37 -18.00 -10.28
N LEU A 388 -14.60 -18.38 -9.93
CA LEU A 388 -15.12 -19.73 -10.10
C LEU A 388 -15.76 -19.90 -11.48
N GLU A 389 -16.57 -18.94 -11.90
CA GLU A 389 -17.27 -18.93 -13.21
C GLU A 389 -17.37 -17.51 -13.78
N GLY A 390 -17.55 -17.42 -15.10
CA GLY A 390 -17.64 -16.18 -15.87
C GLY A 390 -16.27 -15.60 -16.27
N ARG A 391 -16.26 -14.66 -17.23
CA ARG A 391 -15.04 -14.03 -17.74
C ARG A 391 -14.79 -12.63 -17.18
N SER A 392 -13.63 -12.45 -16.55
CA SER A 392 -13.20 -11.14 -16.05
C SER A 392 -12.57 -10.30 -17.16
N GLU A 393 -12.91 -9.01 -17.18
CA GLU A 393 -12.15 -8.01 -17.93
C GLU A 393 -11.02 -7.51 -17.04
N HIS A 394 -9.82 -8.06 -17.24
CA HIS A 394 -8.65 -7.73 -16.44
C HIS A 394 -8.13 -6.33 -16.76
N ARG A 395 -8.30 -5.40 -15.81
CA ARG A 395 -7.84 -4.01 -15.91
C ARG A 395 -6.66 -3.69 -15.00
N ASP A 396 -6.14 -4.68 -14.29
CA ASP A 396 -4.95 -4.55 -13.44
C ASP A 396 -3.64 -4.64 -14.23
N THR A 397 -2.54 -4.23 -13.62
CA THR A 397 -1.17 -4.41 -14.14
C THR A 397 -0.38 -5.44 -13.34
N VAL A 398 -1.05 -6.20 -12.47
CA VAL A 398 -0.42 -7.16 -11.55
C VAL A 398 -0.29 -8.52 -12.20
N LEU A 399 -1.38 -9.01 -12.79
CA LEU A 399 -1.42 -10.32 -13.41
C LEU A 399 -0.71 -10.27 -14.78
N SER A 400 0.13 -11.26 -15.02
CA SER A 400 0.78 -11.48 -16.32
C SER A 400 -0.25 -11.83 -17.41
N PRO A 401 0.10 -11.69 -18.70
CA PRO A 401 -0.79 -12.09 -19.79
C PRO A 401 -1.25 -13.55 -19.70
N GLU A 402 -0.38 -14.45 -19.23
CA GLU A 402 -0.71 -15.87 -19.04
C GLU A 402 -1.72 -16.07 -17.90
N GLU A 403 -1.53 -15.41 -16.76
CA GLU A 403 -2.45 -15.49 -15.61
C GLU A 403 -3.83 -14.90 -15.95
N LYS A 404 -3.87 -13.78 -16.67
CA LYS A 404 -5.11 -13.19 -17.19
C LYS A 404 -5.83 -14.14 -18.14
N GLY A 405 -5.10 -14.85 -19.00
CA GLY A 405 -5.65 -15.85 -19.90
C GLY A 405 -6.27 -17.05 -19.18
N LYS A 406 -5.72 -17.45 -18.04
CA LYS A 406 -6.26 -18.55 -17.21
C LYS A 406 -7.56 -18.17 -16.49
N ASN A 407 -7.79 -16.87 -16.24
CA ASN A 407 -9.00 -16.33 -15.61
C ASN A 407 -9.39 -17.04 -14.29
N LYS A 408 -8.39 -17.40 -13.47
CA LYS A 408 -8.61 -18.06 -12.17
C LYS A 408 -8.75 -17.09 -11.01
N VAL A 409 -8.24 -15.87 -11.18
CA VAL A 409 -8.26 -14.82 -10.16
C VAL A 409 -8.49 -13.48 -10.85
N MET A 410 -9.02 -12.50 -10.12
CA MET A 410 -9.21 -11.13 -10.60
C MET A 410 -8.92 -10.10 -9.50
N MET A 411 -8.63 -8.87 -9.93
CA MET A 411 -8.45 -7.72 -9.05
C MET A 411 -9.74 -6.89 -8.98
N PRO A 412 -10.57 -7.04 -7.93
CA PRO A 412 -11.92 -6.44 -7.87
C PRO A 412 -11.92 -4.91 -7.82
N CYS A 413 -10.77 -4.29 -7.52
CA CYS A 413 -10.65 -2.84 -7.45
C CYS A 413 -10.68 -2.14 -8.81
N VAL A 414 -10.38 -2.86 -9.89
CA VAL A 414 -10.33 -2.28 -11.24
C VAL A 414 -10.94 -3.20 -12.31
N SER A 415 -10.84 -4.52 -12.13
CA SER A 415 -11.34 -5.48 -13.10
C SER A 415 -12.87 -5.51 -13.13
N GLN A 416 -13.41 -5.74 -14.32
CA GLN A 416 -14.85 -5.78 -14.62
C GLN A 416 -15.27 -7.17 -15.08
N CYS A 417 -16.51 -7.32 -15.55
CA CYS A 417 -17.01 -8.52 -16.21
C CYS A 417 -17.10 -8.29 -17.72
N LEU A 418 -16.68 -9.27 -18.53
CA LEU A 418 -16.90 -9.26 -19.98
C LEU A 418 -18.31 -9.77 -20.36
N GLU A 419 -18.96 -10.46 -19.44
CA GLU A 419 -20.26 -11.12 -19.57
C GLU A 419 -21.29 -10.44 -18.64
N GLU A 420 -22.47 -11.03 -18.45
CA GLU A 420 -23.49 -10.49 -17.54
C GLU A 420 -23.33 -10.96 -16.09
N GLU A 421 -22.60 -12.05 -15.85
CA GLU A 421 -22.46 -12.67 -14.53
C GLU A 421 -21.03 -13.14 -14.24
N LEU A 422 -20.61 -13.02 -12.98
CA LEU A 422 -19.39 -13.62 -12.42
C LEU A 422 -19.74 -14.42 -11.16
N VAL A 423 -19.07 -15.55 -10.95
CA VAL A 423 -19.13 -16.29 -9.68
C VAL A 423 -17.76 -16.22 -9.01
N LEU A 424 -17.70 -15.71 -7.79
CA LEU A 424 -16.46 -15.51 -7.03
C LEU A 424 -16.39 -16.43 -5.82
N ASP A 425 -15.21 -16.85 -5.45
CA ASP A 425 -14.99 -17.72 -4.28
C ASP A 425 -15.05 -16.95 -2.96
N LEU A 426 -16.25 -16.46 -2.61
CA LEU A 426 -16.51 -15.61 -1.45
C LEU A 426 -17.75 -16.07 -0.68
N TRP A 427 -17.79 -15.72 0.62
CA TRP A 427 -18.97 -15.83 1.51
C TRP A 427 -19.82 -14.57 1.45
#